data_AF-A0A971BBQ6-F1
#
_entry.id   AF-A0A971BBQ6-F1
#
_cell.length_a   1.000
_cell.length_b   1.000
_cell.length_c   1.000
_cell.angle_alpha   90.00
_cell.angle_beta   90.00
_cell.angle_gamma   90.00
#
_symmetry.space_group_name_H-M   'P 1'
#
loop_
_entity.id
_entity.type
_entity.pdbx_description
1 polymer ?
#
loop_
_entity_poly.entity_id
_entity_poly.type
_entity_poly.pdbx_seq_one_letter_code
_entity_poly.pdbx_strand_id
1 'polypeptide(L)'
;MGKRSRKRAGDGASAASADSSTRAERDAARRARAERVRKGLPEPAARRRGGRPGLDERPPPLWGAFPLTELLVLAGIVLMAWGFLEDGGREANAKLAAGLAIASLAGLELAVREHVTGFRSHTTLLAGVVAILTILALGLGAGVDILGWLLLGAAVAFAAAFAALRALFRRRSGGVAFR
;
A
#
# COMPACT_ATOMS: atom_id res chain seq x y z
N MET A 1 -5.39 58.31 2.29
CA MET A 1 -6.31 57.47 3.09
C MET A 1 -7.39 56.92 2.17
N GLY A 2 -7.74 55.62 2.21
CA GLY A 2 -8.99 55.13 1.57
C GLY A 2 -8.92 53.87 0.67
N LYS A 3 -8.55 52.74 1.28
CA LYS A 3 -9.06 51.35 1.11
C LYS A 3 -9.40 50.77 -0.29
N ARG A 4 -8.67 49.68 -0.56
CA ARG A 4 -8.84 48.61 -1.54
C ARG A 4 -10.18 47.87 -1.38
N SER A 5 -10.75 47.40 -2.49
CA SER A 5 -11.58 46.19 -2.51
C SER A 5 -11.21 45.36 -3.75
N ARG A 6 -10.35 44.35 -3.56
CA ARG A 6 -10.04 43.32 -4.57
C ARG A 6 -10.91 42.10 -4.27
N LYS A 7 -11.76 41.77 -5.24
CA LYS A 7 -12.55 40.54 -5.33
C LYS A 7 -11.62 39.33 -5.23
N ARG A 8 -11.83 38.50 -4.20
CA ARG A 8 -11.19 37.20 -4.03
C ARG A 8 -11.68 36.26 -5.13
N ALA A 9 -10.77 35.86 -6.01
CA ALA A 9 -10.87 34.62 -6.77
C ALA A 9 -9.90 33.64 -6.09
N GLY A 10 -10.45 32.69 -5.35
CA GLY A 10 -9.73 31.60 -4.72
C GLY A 10 -10.50 30.32 -4.96
N ASP A 11 -9.75 29.24 -5.13
CA ASP A 11 -10.19 27.84 -5.14
C ASP A 11 -10.67 27.29 -6.48
N GLY A 12 -9.69 26.91 -7.31
CA GLY A 12 -9.95 26.09 -8.50
C GLY A 12 -8.72 25.63 -9.30
N ALA A 13 -7.49 25.98 -8.92
CA ALA A 13 -6.32 25.80 -9.79
C ALA A 13 -5.13 25.05 -9.12
N SER A 14 -5.37 23.89 -8.52
CA SER A 14 -4.28 23.09 -7.90
C SER A 14 -4.09 21.67 -8.46
N ALA A 15 -4.76 21.27 -9.54
CA ALA A 15 -4.66 19.90 -10.05
C ALA A 15 -4.34 19.75 -11.55
N ALA A 16 -4.20 20.83 -12.32
CA ALA A 16 -4.11 20.76 -13.79
C ALA A 16 -2.81 21.29 -14.42
N SER A 17 -1.78 21.68 -13.65
CA SER A 17 -0.64 22.43 -14.21
C SER A 17 0.66 21.63 -14.37
N ALA A 18 0.64 20.30 -14.28
CA ALA A 18 1.86 19.49 -14.39
C ALA A 18 2.32 19.24 -15.84
N ASP A 19 1.49 19.50 -16.86
CA ASP A 19 1.75 19.05 -18.23
C ASP A 19 1.76 20.14 -19.32
N SER A 20 1.61 21.41 -18.97
CA SER A 20 1.59 22.50 -19.97
C SER A 20 2.85 23.36 -19.96
N SER A 21 4.04 22.75 -19.82
CA SER A 21 5.27 23.53 -20.01
C SER A 21 5.33 24.01 -21.47
N THR A 22 5.49 25.31 -21.69
CA THR A 22 5.61 25.83 -23.05
C THR A 22 6.98 25.48 -23.63
N ARG A 23 7.11 25.49 -24.97
CA ARG A 23 8.41 25.25 -25.64
C ARG A 23 9.48 26.24 -25.14
N ALA A 24 9.08 27.49 -24.92
CA ALA A 24 9.94 28.54 -24.40
C ALA A 24 10.47 28.23 -22.99
N GLU A 25 9.64 27.69 -22.09
CA GLU A 25 10.07 27.28 -20.75
C GLU A 25 11.04 26.10 -20.79
N ARG A 26 10.83 25.14 -21.70
CA ARG A 26 11.77 24.02 -21.89
C ARG A 26 13.13 24.49 -22.41
N ASP A 27 13.14 25.44 -23.33
CA ASP A 27 14.38 25.99 -23.89
C ASP A 27 15.12 26.86 -22.86
N ALA A 28 14.39 27.65 -22.06
CA ALA A 28 14.97 28.39 -20.93
C ALA A 28 15.59 27.43 -19.89
N ALA A 29 14.91 26.33 -19.56
CA ALA A 29 15.43 25.32 -18.65
C ALA A 29 16.68 24.60 -19.20
N ARG A 30 16.76 24.36 -20.53
CA ARG A 30 17.97 23.80 -21.17
C ARG A 30 19.15 24.77 -21.10
N ARG A 31 18.93 26.06 -21.40
CA ARG A 31 19.96 27.10 -21.31
C ARG A 31 20.49 27.27 -19.89
N ALA A 32 19.59 27.28 -18.89
CA ALA A 32 19.97 27.38 -17.49
C ALA A 32 20.80 26.17 -17.01
N ARG A 33 20.53 24.95 -17.51
CA ARG A 33 21.38 23.78 -17.22
C ARG A 33 22.74 23.88 -17.87
N ALA A 34 22.79 24.25 -19.16
CA ALA A 34 24.06 24.43 -19.89
C ALA A 34 24.95 25.48 -19.23
N GLU A 35 24.37 26.57 -18.74
CA GLU A 35 25.11 27.63 -18.04
C GLU A 35 25.66 27.15 -16.69
N ARG A 36 24.93 26.31 -15.95
CA ARG A 36 25.41 25.71 -14.69
C ARG A 36 26.56 24.76 -14.90
N VAL A 37 26.48 23.91 -15.93
CA VAL A 37 27.57 23.01 -16.34
C VAL A 37 28.81 23.83 -16.70
N ARG A 38 28.63 24.90 -17.49
CA ARG A 38 29.73 25.81 -17.85
C ARG A 38 30.36 26.49 -16.64
N LYS A 39 29.57 26.83 -15.62
CA LYS A 39 30.05 27.45 -14.37
C LYS A 39 30.63 26.44 -13.37
N GLY A 40 30.67 25.15 -13.70
CA GLY A 40 31.13 24.10 -12.78
C GLY A 40 30.30 24.01 -11.49
N LEU A 41 29.06 24.51 -11.52
CA LEU A 41 28.20 24.47 -10.34
C LEU A 41 27.77 23.03 -10.10
N PRO A 42 27.78 22.56 -8.83
CA PRO A 42 27.29 21.23 -8.51
C PRO A 42 25.86 21.08 -9.04
N GLU A 43 25.58 19.94 -9.68
CA GLU A 43 24.24 19.64 -10.17
C GLU A 43 23.28 19.79 -8.99
N PRO A 44 22.18 20.56 -9.12
CA PRO A 44 21.18 20.58 -8.07
C PRO A 44 20.72 19.14 -7.91
N ALA A 45 20.98 18.55 -6.73
CA ALA A 45 20.68 17.16 -6.42
C ALA A 45 19.31 16.87 -7.00
N ALA A 46 19.29 16.12 -8.10
CA ALA A 46 18.05 15.82 -8.79
C ALA A 46 17.14 15.27 -7.70
N ARG A 47 16.03 15.96 -7.40
CA ARG A 47 15.00 15.43 -6.50
C ARG A 47 14.79 14.03 -7.03
N ARG A 48 15.29 13.02 -6.31
CA ARG A 48 15.33 11.64 -6.79
C ARG A 48 13.89 11.33 -7.16
N ARG A 49 13.57 11.39 -8.46
CA ARG A 49 12.26 11.00 -8.95
C ARG A 49 12.19 9.54 -8.58
N GLY A 50 11.26 9.20 -7.69
CA GLY A 50 11.18 7.93 -6.99
C GLY A 50 11.60 6.77 -7.88
N GLY A 51 12.88 6.38 -7.76
CA GLY A 51 13.34 5.13 -8.32
C GLY A 51 12.52 4.06 -7.62
N ARG A 52 12.06 3.06 -8.37
CA ARG A 52 11.51 1.86 -7.76
C ARG A 52 12.56 1.38 -6.74
N PRO A 53 12.19 1.23 -5.45
CA PRO A 53 13.14 0.77 -4.45
C PRO A 53 13.82 -0.51 -4.96
N GLY A 54 15.14 -0.56 -4.84
CA GLY A 54 15.91 -1.74 -5.25
C GLY A 54 15.50 -2.97 -4.44
N LEU A 55 15.72 -4.17 -4.97
CA LEU A 55 15.51 -5.42 -4.21
C LEU A 55 16.33 -5.42 -2.91
N ASP A 56 17.49 -4.75 -2.90
CA ASP A 56 18.36 -4.58 -1.73
C ASP A 56 17.83 -3.59 -0.68
N GLU A 57 16.89 -2.71 -1.03
CA GLU A 57 16.23 -1.81 -0.09
C GLU A 57 15.02 -2.46 0.60
N ARG A 58 14.65 -3.69 0.18
CA ARG A 58 13.50 -4.39 0.72
C ARG A 58 13.81 -4.88 2.14
N PRO A 59 12.88 -4.75 3.10
CA PRO A 59 13.06 -5.27 4.43
C PRO A 59 13.42 -6.76 4.42
N PRO A 60 14.48 -7.17 5.14
CA PRO A 60 14.87 -8.56 5.21
C PRO A 60 13.74 -9.39 5.84
N PRO A 61 13.54 -10.63 5.39
CA PRO A 61 12.55 -11.53 5.97
C PRO A 61 12.83 -11.88 7.43
N LEU A 62 11.77 -12.22 8.18
CA LEU A 62 11.83 -12.50 9.61
C LEU A 62 12.69 -13.72 9.95
N TRP A 63 12.83 -14.65 9.01
CA TRP A 63 13.57 -15.90 9.12
C TRP A 63 14.91 -15.87 8.36
N GLY A 64 15.38 -14.67 7.97
CA GLY A 64 16.66 -14.51 7.28
C GLY A 64 16.71 -15.24 5.92
N ALA A 65 17.78 -15.95 5.62
CA ALA A 65 17.96 -16.59 4.32
C ALA A 65 17.04 -17.81 4.06
N PHE A 66 16.27 -18.25 5.05
CA PHE A 66 15.39 -19.41 4.90
C PHE A 66 14.13 -19.06 4.08
N PRO A 67 13.78 -19.75 2.99
CA PRO A 67 12.72 -19.33 2.09
C PRO A 67 11.30 -19.71 2.58
N LEU A 68 10.94 -19.40 3.83
CA LEU A 68 9.67 -19.87 4.41
C LEU A 68 8.45 -19.31 3.68
N THR A 69 8.43 -18.02 3.33
CA THR A 69 7.29 -17.43 2.60
C THR A 69 7.14 -18.05 1.22
N GLU A 70 8.23 -18.29 0.51
CA GLU A 70 8.24 -18.94 -0.80
C GLU A 70 7.70 -20.37 -0.70
N LEU A 71 8.10 -21.11 0.34
CA LEU A 71 7.59 -22.46 0.61
C LEU A 71 6.11 -22.47 0.96
N LEU A 72 5.62 -21.50 1.75
CA LEU A 72 4.19 -21.38 2.05
C LEU A 72 3.38 -21.01 0.80
N VAL A 73 3.87 -20.10 -0.03
CA VAL A 73 3.23 -19.78 -1.32
C VAL A 73 3.19 -21.01 -2.21
N LEU A 74 4.30 -21.73 -2.34
CA LEU A 74 4.35 -22.96 -3.14
C LEU A 74 3.37 -24.01 -2.61
N ALA A 75 3.36 -24.26 -1.30
CA ALA A 75 2.43 -25.21 -0.67
C ALA A 75 0.97 -24.81 -0.92
N GLY A 76 0.64 -23.52 -0.80
CA GLY A 76 -0.69 -23.00 -1.09
C GLY A 76 -1.11 -23.21 -2.55
N ILE A 77 -0.20 -22.91 -3.51
CA ILE A 77 -0.43 -23.13 -4.94
C ILE A 77 -0.64 -24.63 -5.23
N VAL A 78 0.18 -25.51 -4.66
CA VAL A 78 0.07 -26.95 -4.85
C VAL A 78 -1.26 -27.47 -4.32
N LEU A 79 -1.69 -27.05 -3.13
CA LEU A 79 -2.99 -27.43 -2.56
C LEU A 79 -4.15 -26.95 -3.42
N MET A 80 -4.08 -25.72 -3.92
CA MET A 80 -5.12 -25.20 -4.81
C MET A 80 -5.16 -25.96 -6.13
N ALA A 81 -4.01 -26.18 -6.76
CA ALA A 81 -3.92 -26.96 -8.00
C ALA A 81 -4.47 -28.38 -7.80
N TRP A 82 -4.14 -29.03 -6.70
CA TRP A 82 -4.70 -30.35 -6.35
C TRP A 82 -6.22 -30.27 -6.19
N GLY A 83 -6.74 -29.32 -5.42
CA GLY A 83 -8.18 -29.15 -5.24
C GLY A 83 -8.94 -28.89 -6.54
N PHE A 84 -8.32 -28.25 -7.53
CA PHE A 84 -8.91 -28.04 -8.87
C PHE A 84 -8.87 -29.27 -9.77
N LEU A 85 -7.90 -30.16 -9.58
CA LEU A 85 -7.75 -31.39 -10.36
C LEU A 85 -8.61 -32.54 -9.82
N GLU A 86 -9.11 -32.42 -8.59
CA GLU A 86 -9.95 -33.41 -7.96
C GLU A 86 -11.43 -33.21 -8.35
N ASP A 87 -12.16 -34.32 -8.51
CA ASP A 87 -13.59 -34.27 -8.75
C ASP A 87 -14.26 -33.58 -7.55
N GLY A 88 -15.00 -32.51 -7.83
CA GLY A 88 -15.51 -31.58 -6.83
C GLY A 88 -16.17 -32.27 -5.63
N GLY A 89 -16.08 -31.64 -4.46
CA GLY A 89 -16.58 -32.23 -3.22
C GLY A 89 -16.04 -31.52 -1.99
N ARG A 90 -16.34 -32.07 -0.82
CA ARG A 90 -15.90 -31.49 0.46
C ARG A 90 -14.38 -31.45 0.57
N GLU A 91 -13.69 -32.49 0.11
CA GLU A 91 -12.23 -32.58 0.18
C GLU A 91 -11.53 -31.62 -0.79
N ALA A 92 -12.00 -31.56 -2.04
CA ALA A 92 -11.54 -30.58 -3.03
C ALA A 92 -11.71 -29.14 -2.50
N ASN A 93 -12.90 -28.81 -1.98
CA ASN A 93 -13.18 -27.51 -1.37
C ASN A 93 -12.29 -27.22 -0.16
N ALA A 94 -12.01 -28.22 0.68
CA ALA A 94 -11.11 -28.06 1.82
C ALA A 94 -9.66 -27.79 1.37
N LYS A 95 -9.17 -28.47 0.33
CA LYS A 95 -7.83 -28.23 -0.24
C LYS A 95 -7.71 -26.83 -0.84
N LEU A 96 -8.73 -26.37 -1.57
CA LEU A 96 -8.81 -25.01 -2.10
C LEU A 96 -8.79 -23.97 -0.98
N ALA A 97 -9.63 -24.15 0.05
CA ALA A 97 -9.70 -23.24 1.19
C ALA A 97 -8.38 -23.20 1.99
N ALA A 98 -7.79 -24.37 2.25
CA ALA A 98 -6.50 -24.46 2.94
C ALA A 98 -5.37 -23.81 2.14
N GLY A 99 -5.30 -24.07 0.83
CA GLY A 99 -4.30 -23.48 -0.04
C GLY A 99 -4.41 -21.96 -0.11
N LEU A 100 -5.64 -21.44 -0.21
CA LEU A 100 -5.91 -20.00 -0.16
C LEU A 100 -5.50 -19.39 1.18
N ALA A 101 -5.81 -20.04 2.30
CA ALA A 101 -5.46 -19.56 3.63
C ALA A 101 -3.94 -19.49 3.82
N ILE A 102 -3.21 -20.55 3.43
CA ILE A 102 -1.74 -20.62 3.54
C ILE A 102 -1.08 -19.55 2.65
N ALA A 103 -1.50 -19.43 1.39
CA ALA A 103 -0.96 -18.42 0.48
C ALA A 103 -1.25 -17.00 0.97
N SER A 104 -2.45 -16.76 1.52
CA SER A 104 -2.83 -15.47 2.10
C SER A 104 -1.99 -15.11 3.32
N LEU A 105 -1.65 -16.08 4.17
CA LEU A 105 -0.76 -15.87 5.32
C LEU A 105 0.65 -15.45 4.89
N ALA A 106 1.19 -16.10 3.85
CA ALA A 106 2.48 -15.74 3.30
C ALA A 106 2.48 -14.31 2.73
N GLY A 107 1.42 -13.93 2.00
CA GLY A 107 1.24 -12.56 1.52
C GLY A 107 1.05 -11.54 2.65
N LEU A 108 0.38 -11.92 3.74
CA LEU A 108 0.14 -11.07 4.90
C LEU A 108 1.42 -10.76 5.66
N GLU A 109 2.28 -11.75 5.89
CA GLU A 109 3.60 -11.56 6.52
C GLU A 109 4.40 -10.47 5.79
N LEU A 110 4.49 -10.61 4.47
CA LEU A 110 5.18 -9.67 3.62
C LEU A 110 4.54 -8.27 3.67
N ALA A 111 3.22 -8.18 3.56
CA ALA A 111 2.50 -6.91 3.61
C ALA A 111 2.71 -6.18 4.94
N VAL A 112 2.67 -6.90 6.06
CA VAL A 112 2.95 -6.36 7.40
C VAL A 112 4.39 -5.87 7.46
N ARG A 113 5.36 -6.65 6.99
CA ARG A 113 6.79 -6.29 7.03
C ARG A 113 7.10 -5.03 6.22
N GLU A 114 6.56 -4.94 5.01
CA GLU A 114 6.74 -3.76 4.16
C GLU A 114 6.02 -2.53 4.71
N HIS A 115 4.88 -2.72 5.38
CA HIS A 115 4.12 -1.63 5.97
C HIS A 115 4.80 -1.07 7.22
N VAL A 116 5.23 -1.94 8.13
CA VAL A 116 5.84 -1.54 9.41
C VAL A 116 7.20 -0.87 9.21
N THR A 117 7.93 -1.23 8.16
CA THR A 117 9.19 -0.56 7.79
C THR A 117 9.00 0.74 7.02
N GLY A 118 7.77 1.08 6.62
CA GLY A 118 7.50 2.27 5.82
C GLY A 118 7.91 2.16 4.35
N PHE A 119 8.22 0.95 3.88
CA PHE A 119 8.63 0.67 2.50
C PHE A 119 7.48 0.88 1.52
N ARG A 120 6.29 0.30 1.82
CA ARG A 120 5.08 0.41 1.00
C ARG A 120 3.80 0.40 1.83
N SER A 121 2.80 1.20 1.45
CA SER A 121 1.56 1.30 2.22
C SER A 121 0.56 0.18 1.85
N HIS A 122 0.44 -0.83 2.70
CA HIS A 122 -0.62 -1.86 2.65
C HIS A 122 -1.80 -1.56 3.58
N THR A 123 -2.05 -0.30 3.91
CA THR A 123 -3.02 0.10 4.96
C THR A 123 -4.43 -0.46 4.73
N THR A 124 -4.97 -0.35 3.51
CA THR A 124 -6.31 -0.86 3.18
C THR A 124 -6.39 -2.38 3.28
N LEU A 125 -5.37 -3.09 2.79
CA LEU A 125 -5.29 -4.55 2.83
C LEU A 125 -5.26 -5.04 4.28
N LEU A 126 -4.38 -4.48 5.11
CA LEU A 126 -4.23 -4.85 6.52
C LEU A 126 -5.49 -4.52 7.33
N ALA A 127 -6.12 -3.37 7.08
CA ALA A 127 -7.40 -3.03 7.70
C ALA A 127 -8.51 -4.00 7.27
N GLY A 128 -8.52 -4.43 6.01
CA GLY A 128 -9.44 -5.45 5.49
C GLY A 128 -9.28 -6.79 6.21
N VAL A 129 -8.04 -7.22 6.46
CA VAL A 129 -7.77 -8.44 7.24
C VAL A 129 -8.34 -8.31 8.67
N VAL A 130 -8.14 -7.17 9.33
CA VAL A 130 -8.74 -6.92 10.66
C VAL A 130 -10.27 -7.01 10.61
N ALA A 131 -10.89 -6.46 9.58
CA ALA A 131 -12.34 -6.54 9.40
C ALA A 131 -12.83 -7.98 9.24
N ILE A 132 -12.16 -8.79 8.40
CA ILE A 132 -12.48 -10.21 8.19
C ILE A 132 -12.33 -11.00 9.50
N LEU A 133 -11.24 -10.79 10.24
CA LEU A 133 -11.03 -11.43 11.54
C LEU A 133 -12.09 -11.03 12.56
N THR A 134 -12.56 -9.78 12.51
CA THR A 134 -13.64 -9.29 13.37
C THR A 134 -14.96 -9.99 13.04
N ILE A 135 -15.31 -10.13 11.76
CA ILE A 135 -16.51 -10.88 11.33
C ILE A 135 -16.42 -12.33 11.81
N LEU A 136 -15.26 -12.98 11.61
CA LEU A 136 -15.07 -14.37 11.99
C LEU A 136 -15.20 -14.56 13.51
N ALA A 137 -14.55 -13.70 14.30
CA ALA A 137 -14.60 -13.77 15.76
C ALA A 137 -16.02 -13.54 16.29
N LEU A 138 -16.72 -12.51 15.79
CA LEU A 138 -18.08 -12.22 16.23
C LEU A 138 -19.08 -13.28 15.76
N GLY A 139 -18.97 -13.75 14.52
CA GLY A 139 -19.87 -14.77 13.97
C GLY A 139 -19.73 -16.13 14.68
N LEU A 140 -18.51 -16.50 15.08
CA LEU A 140 -18.27 -17.71 15.86
C LEU A 140 -18.75 -17.59 17.31
N GLY A 141 -18.66 -16.39 17.91
CA GLY A 141 -19.02 -16.17 19.33
C GLY A 141 -20.50 -15.87 19.57
N ALA A 142 -21.14 -15.13 18.66
CA ALA A 142 -22.50 -14.60 18.85
C ALA A 142 -23.51 -15.12 17.81
N GLY A 143 -23.07 -15.94 16.84
CA GLY A 143 -23.90 -16.42 15.75
C GLY A 143 -24.02 -15.43 14.59
N VAL A 144 -24.62 -15.90 13.49
CA VAL A 144 -24.74 -15.14 12.23
C VAL A 144 -26.06 -14.39 12.08
N ASP A 145 -27.01 -14.62 13.00
CA ASP A 145 -28.37 -14.05 12.96
C ASP A 145 -28.37 -12.51 13.13
N ILE A 146 -27.27 -11.97 13.63
CA ILE A 146 -27.02 -10.54 13.85
C ILE A 146 -26.18 -9.92 12.74
N LEU A 147 -26.42 -10.28 11.47
CA LEU A 147 -25.61 -9.86 10.32
C LEU A 147 -25.38 -8.34 10.26
N GLY A 148 -26.39 -7.52 10.57
CA GLY A 148 -26.25 -6.06 10.62
C GLY A 148 -25.21 -5.59 11.64
N TRP A 149 -25.20 -6.19 12.84
CA TRP A 149 -24.22 -5.89 13.88
C TRP A 149 -22.82 -6.42 13.54
N LEU A 150 -22.74 -7.58 12.88
CA LEU A 150 -21.47 -8.11 12.37
C LEU A 150 -20.82 -7.15 11.37
N LEU A 151 -21.60 -6.67 10.39
CA LEU A 151 -21.12 -5.72 9.39
C LEU A 151 -20.74 -4.38 10.00
N LEU A 152 -21.53 -3.87 10.96
CA LEU A 152 -21.20 -2.64 11.67
C LEU A 152 -19.90 -2.80 12.47
N GLY A 153 -19.75 -3.90 13.22
CA GLY A 153 -18.53 -4.21 13.96
C GLY A 153 -17.31 -4.29 13.05
N ALA A 154 -17.45 -4.96 11.90
CA ALA A 154 -16.39 -5.05 10.89
C ALA A 154 -16.02 -3.68 10.31
N ALA A 155 -17.01 -2.83 10.00
CA ALA A 155 -16.78 -1.49 9.46
C ALA A 155 -16.07 -0.58 10.48
N VAL A 156 -16.46 -0.66 11.75
CA VAL A 156 -15.80 0.08 12.85
C VAL A 156 -14.37 -0.40 13.03
N ALA A 157 -14.15 -1.72 13.09
CA ALA A 157 -12.81 -2.31 13.22
C ALA A 157 -11.92 -1.94 12.02
N PHE A 158 -12.46 -1.99 10.81
CA PHE A 158 -11.78 -1.55 9.59
C PHE A 158 -11.34 -0.08 9.70
N ALA A 159 -12.26 0.83 10.02
CA ALA A 159 -11.97 2.26 10.09
C ALA A 159 -10.92 2.57 11.17
N ALA A 160 -11.04 1.95 12.34
CA ALA A 160 -10.08 2.09 13.43
C ALA A 160 -8.70 1.57 13.04
N ALA A 161 -8.62 0.36 12.49
CA ALA A 161 -7.37 -0.24 12.02
C ALA A 161 -6.73 0.60 10.90
N PHE A 162 -7.52 1.05 9.94
CA PHE A 162 -7.06 1.91 8.84
C PHE A 162 -6.44 3.21 9.37
N ALA A 163 -7.11 3.89 10.30
CA ALA A 163 -6.60 5.12 10.90
C ALA A 163 -5.29 4.88 11.67
N ALA A 164 -5.23 3.81 12.48
CA ALA A 164 -4.05 3.46 13.27
C ALA A 164 -2.85 3.08 12.40
N LEU A 165 -3.06 2.20 11.42
CA LEU A 165 -2.04 1.74 10.48
C LEU A 165 -1.55 2.89 9.58
N ARG A 166 -2.44 3.76 9.12
CA ARG A 166 -2.05 4.96 8.36
C ARG A 166 -1.20 5.92 9.19
N ALA A 167 -1.52 6.07 10.48
CA ALA A 167 -0.72 6.89 11.39
C ALA A 167 0.65 6.25 11.63
N LEU A 168 0.72 4.94 11.83
CA LEU A 168 1.96 4.18 11.99
C LEU A 168 2.86 4.32 10.75
N PHE A 169 2.30 4.12 9.56
CA PHE A 169 3.04 4.24 8.31
C PHE A 169 3.66 5.63 8.14
N ARG A 170 2.87 6.69 8.35
CA ARG A 170 3.38 8.08 8.26
C ARG A 170 4.55 8.35 9.23
N ARG A 171 4.50 7.77 10.43
CA ARG A 171 5.59 7.89 11.42
C ARG A 171 6.84 7.17 10.95
N ARG A 172 6.69 6.02 10.29
CA ARG A 172 7.81 5.16 9.84
C ARG A 172 8.40 5.60 8.50
N SER A 173 7.61 6.21 7.62
CA SER A 173 8.00 6.57 6.26
C SER A 173 8.63 7.98 6.13
N GLY A 174 8.80 8.71 7.23
CA GLY A 174 9.28 10.09 7.23
C GLY A 174 8.23 11.13 6.81
N GLY A 175 6.94 10.85 7.04
CA GLY A 175 5.83 11.78 6.81
C GLY A 175 5.05 11.57 5.52
N VAL A 176 5.43 10.62 4.65
CA VAL A 176 4.67 10.30 3.43
C VAL A 176 3.50 9.36 3.72
N ALA A 177 2.33 9.69 3.18
CA ALA A 177 1.12 8.90 3.38
C ALA A 177 0.99 7.69 2.44
N PHE A 178 1.74 7.66 1.33
CA PHE A 178 1.73 6.59 0.34
C PHE A 178 3.03 6.57 -0.47
N ARG A 179 3.47 5.38 -0.90
CA ARG A 179 4.59 5.11 -1.81
C ARG A 179 4.23 3.94 -2.71
#